data_AF-A0A354T9F7-F1
#
_entry.id   AF-A0A354T9F7-F1
#
_cell.length_a   1.000
_cell.length_b   1.000
_cell.length_c   1.000
_cell.angle_alpha   90.00
_cell.angle_beta   90.00
_cell.angle_gamma   90.00
#
_symmetry.space_group_name_H-M   'P 1'
#
loop_
_entity.id
_entity.type
_entity.pdbx_description
1 polymer ?
#
loop_
_entity_poly.entity_id
_entity_poly.type
_entity_poly.pdbx_seq_one_letter_code
_entity_poly.pdbx_strand_id
1 'polypeptide(L)' 'SMYGKTYMGTERSTFIIGKDGKIAAILEKVKPEAHLDAVLAVLSS' A
#
# COMPACT_ATOMS: atom_id res chain seq x y z
N SER A 1 -26.09 -16.77 4.12
CA SER A 1 -25.86 -15.33 4.36
C SER A 1 -25.60 -15.08 5.83
N MET A 2 -24.51 -15.59 6.43
CA MET A 2 -24.54 -15.73 7.89
C MET A 2 -23.20 -15.40 8.54
N TYR A 3 -23.14 -14.19 9.11
CA TYR A 3 -22.17 -13.68 10.09
C TYR A 3 -20.91 -12.99 9.55
N GLY A 4 -21.15 -11.83 8.93
CA GLY A 4 -20.18 -10.73 8.88
C GLY A 4 -20.95 -9.44 8.61
N LYS A 5 -20.88 -8.45 9.49
CA LYS A 5 -21.34 -7.11 9.12
C LYS A 5 -20.36 -6.57 8.09
N THR A 6 -20.85 -6.10 6.94
CA THR A 6 -20.01 -5.43 5.95
C THR A 6 -19.57 -4.10 6.55
N TYR A 7 -18.33 -4.04 7.01
CA TYR A 7 -17.70 -2.81 7.46
C TYR A 7 -16.87 -2.25 6.32
N MET A 8 -16.96 -0.93 6.10
CA MET A 8 -15.97 -0.23 5.30
C MET A 8 -14.66 -0.21 6.10
N GLY A 9 -13.83 -1.22 5.85
CA GLY A 9 -12.51 -1.35 6.44
C GLY A 9 -11.48 -0.51 5.68
N THR A 10 -10.35 -0.24 6.33
CA THR A 10 -9.21 0.41 5.68
C THR A 10 -8.53 -0.59 4.75
N GLU A 11 -8.27 -0.17 3.51
CA GLU A 11 -7.45 -0.95 2.59
C GLU A 11 -5.97 -0.82 2.96
N ARG A 12 -5.22 -1.92 2.88
CA ARG A 12 -3.76 -1.87 3.07
C ARG A 12 -3.11 -1.21 1.85
N SER A 13 -2.66 0.02 2.06
CA SER A 13 -1.94 0.80 1.06
C SER A 13 -0.66 1.38 1.65
N THR A 14 0.35 1.51 0.80
CA THR A 14 1.64 2.13 1.16
C THR A 14 1.89 3.33 0.28
N PHE A 15 2.33 4.43 0.88
CA PHE A 15 2.62 5.68 0.20
C PHE A 15 4.09 6.01 0.38
N ILE A 16 4.78 6.34 -0.70
CA ILE A 16 6.16 6.79 -0.67
C ILE A 16 6.15 8.31 -0.84
N ILE A 17 6.67 9.02 0.17
CA ILE A 17 6.71 10.48 0.20
C ILE A 17 8.14 10.92 -0.06
N GLY A 18 8.33 11.72 -1.09
CA GLY A 18 9.61 12.29 -1.48
C GLY A 18 10.09 13.36 -0.50
N LYS A 19 11.38 13.73 -0.60
CA LYS A 19 11.99 14.79 0.20
C LYS A 19 11.33 16.17 0.04
N ASP A 20 10.58 16.37 -1.04
CA ASP A 20 9.82 17.57 -1.35
C ASP A 20 8.41 17.55 -0.73
N GLY A 21 8.08 16.51 0.05
CA GLY A 21 6.78 16.33 0.68
C GLY A 21 5.69 15.86 -0.29
N LYS A 22 6.03 15.52 -1.54
CA LYS A 22 5.07 15.02 -2.52
C LYS A 22 5.01 13.49 -2.51
N ILE A 23 3.86 12.95 -2.90
CA ILE A 23 3.70 11.51 -3.10
C ILE A 23 4.46 11.12 -4.36
N ALA A 24 5.50 10.33 -4.20
CA ALA A 24 6.31 9.79 -5.29
C ALA A 24 5.69 8.49 -5.85
N ALA A 25 5.06 7.69 -5.00
CA ALA A 25 4.38 6.46 -5.41
C ALA A 25 3.29 6.03 -4.43
N ILE A 26 2.30 5.30 -4.95
CA ILE A 26 1.21 4.69 -4.20
C ILE A 26 1.15 3.21 -4.56
N LEU A 27 1.11 2.36 -3.53
CA LEU A 27 1.07 0.91 -3.63
C LEU A 27 -0.23 0.43 -2.95
N GLU A 28 -1.27 0.19 -3.75
CA GLU A 28 -2.60 -0.27 -3.30
C GLU A 28 -2.73 -1.80 -3.39
N LYS A 29 -3.64 -2.39 -2.60
CA LYS A 29 -3.92 -3.85 -2.59
C LYS A 29 -2.70 -4.76 -2.52
N VAL A 30 -1.64 -4.33 -1.85
CA VAL A 30 -0.39 -5.09 -1.83
C VAL A 30 -0.51 -6.34 -0.96
N LYS A 31 -0.15 -7.48 -1.55
CA LYS A 31 0.05 -8.72 -0.79
C LYS A 31 1.27 -8.56 0.12
N PRO A 32 1.18 -8.93 1.41
CA PRO A 32 2.28 -8.75 2.35
C PRO A 32 3.60 -9.40 1.89
N GLU A 33 3.53 -10.55 1.24
CA GLU A 33 4.71 -11.28 0.74
C GLU A 33 5.47 -10.49 -0.35
N ALA A 34 4.75 -9.83 -1.25
CA ALA A 34 5.34 -9.07 -2.36
C ALA A 34 5.63 -7.60 -1.98
N HIS A 35 5.36 -7.21 -0.73
CA HIS A 35 5.39 -5.83 -0.31
C HIS A 35 6.79 -5.24 -0.32
N LEU A 36 7.75 -5.98 0.24
CA LEU A 36 9.12 -5.51 0.38
C LEU A 36 9.77 -5.28 -0.98
N ASP A 37 9.59 -6.21 -1.92
CA ASP A 37 10.14 -6.12 -3.27
C ASP A 37 9.54 -4.93 -4.03
N ALA A 38 8.23 -4.71 -3.90
CA ALA A 38 7.55 -3.57 -4.52
C ALA A 38 8.07 -2.23 -3.97
N VAL A 39 8.33 -2.15 -2.67
CA VAL A 39 8.91 -0.93 -2.06
C VAL A 39 10.35 -0.72 -2.52
N LEU A 40 11.18 -1.77 -2.53
CA LEU A 40 12.57 -1.68 -2.97
C LEU A 40 12.69 -1.25 -4.43
N ALA A 41 11.85 -1.81 -5.32
CA ALA A 41 11.83 -1.42 -6.72
C ALA A 41 11.60 0.09 -6.90
N VAL A 42 10.67 0.67 -6.12
CA VAL A 42 10.37 2.11 -6.18
C VAL A 42 11.48 2.97 -5.56
N LEU A 43 12.16 2.49 -4.53
CA LEU A 43 13.25 3.24 -3.88
C LEU A 43 14.59 3.15 -4.62
N SER A 44 14.75 2.15 -5.50
CA SER A 44 15.98 1.93 -6.26
C SER A 44 16.10 2.74 -7.56
N SER A 45 15.04 3.48 -7.94
CA SER A 45 15.01 4.37 -9.11
C SER A 45 15.41 5.81 -8.75
#